data_AF-A0A314XUG3-F1
#
_entry.id   AF-A0A314XUG3-F1
#
_cell.length_a   1.000
_cell.length_b   1.000
_cell.length_c   1.000
_cell.angle_alpha   90.00
_cell.angle_beta   90.00
_cell.angle_gamma   90.00
#
_symmetry.space_group_name_H-M   'P 1'
#
loop_
_entity.id
_entity.type
_entity.pdbx_description
1 polymer ?
#
loop_
_entity_poly.entity_id
_entity_poly.type
_entity_poly.pdbx_seq_one_letter_code
_entity_poly.pdbx_strand_id
1 'polypeptide(L)'
;MEGCSYYLAMVLVQLIYGGSNILIKFSLAEGLNPIVFVVYRHVMAMVLVGPFAYVLERLEKLKIRTARGQAKVAGTLFCIGGSLVFTFWKGGYLFKGFVKRPLINISVGEMRHVKENWIKGALLILTSHIAWSAWLILQAVVSKVYTARLSLTTMICFFASLQSSFLALFFARNPISWRLEWNLQLLTIVYCGVVISALAYYLQTWCISYKGPVFAAMFSPLQVIIVALFSAIAFAERLHFGSLIGAFLIIAGLYCVLWGKRKDNLVAEQTENGKGVLEDIKVLENDISVTNPVTRVRT
;
A
#
# COMPACT_ATOMS: atom_id res chain seq x y z
N MET A 1 -11.94 23.25 -8.08
CA MET A 1 -12.72 22.34 -7.21
C MET A 1 -12.22 20.89 -7.22
N GLU A 2 -11.37 20.48 -8.16
CA GLU A 2 -10.86 19.10 -8.26
C GLU A 2 -10.02 18.65 -7.07
N GLY A 3 -9.28 19.58 -6.44
CA GLY A 3 -8.47 19.32 -5.25
C GLY A 3 -9.25 18.63 -4.13
N CYS A 4 -10.42 19.16 -3.76
CA CYS A 4 -11.26 18.66 -2.66
C CYS A 4 -11.72 17.22 -2.88
N SER A 5 -12.00 16.84 -4.13
CA SER A 5 -12.45 15.49 -4.49
C SER A 5 -11.43 14.41 -4.08
N TYR A 6 -10.13 14.68 -4.20
CA TYR A 6 -9.08 13.72 -3.84
C TYR A 6 -8.95 13.55 -2.32
N TYR A 7 -9.08 14.62 -1.55
CA TYR A 7 -9.04 14.54 -0.08
C TYR A 7 -10.26 13.78 0.45
N LEU A 8 -11.46 14.09 -0.07
CA LEU A 8 -12.70 13.38 0.29
C LEU A 8 -12.62 11.89 -0.07
N ALA A 9 -12.13 11.56 -1.27
CA ALA A 9 -11.92 10.17 -1.68
C ALA A 9 -10.96 9.44 -0.73
N MET A 10 -9.86 10.06 -0.31
CA MET A 10 -8.92 9.43 0.62
C MET A 10 -9.48 9.29 2.04
N VAL A 11 -10.24 10.26 2.54
CA VAL A 11 -10.94 10.13 3.82
C VAL A 11 -11.94 8.97 3.77
N LEU A 12 -12.70 8.84 2.67
CA LEU A 12 -13.61 7.73 2.44
C LEU A 12 -12.86 6.38 2.42
N VAL A 13 -11.71 6.31 1.74
CA VAL A 13 -10.85 5.12 1.75
C VAL A 13 -10.41 4.76 3.16
N GLN A 14 -10.02 5.72 4.00
CA GLN A 14 -9.64 5.45 5.39
C GLN A 14 -10.83 5.02 6.26
N LEU A 15 -12.04 5.52 6.00
CA LEU A 15 -13.26 5.04 6.66
C LEU A 15 -13.56 3.59 6.30
N ILE A 16 -13.40 3.20 5.02
CA ILE A 16 -13.57 1.82 4.56
C ILE A 16 -12.55 0.89 5.23
N TYR A 17 -11.27 1.27 5.25
CA TYR A 17 -10.25 0.49 5.96
C TYR A 17 -10.51 0.44 7.46
N GLY A 18 -10.95 1.54 8.06
CA GLY A 18 -11.34 1.62 9.47
C GLY A 18 -12.44 0.61 9.81
N GLY A 19 -13.55 0.64 9.07
CA GLY A 19 -14.66 -0.31 9.24
C GLY A 19 -14.22 -1.76 9.05
N SER A 20 -13.35 -2.03 8.07
CA SER A 20 -12.85 -3.39 7.84
C SER A 20 -12.05 -3.95 9.02
N ASN A 21 -11.25 -3.13 9.72
CA ASN A 21 -10.45 -3.59 10.86
C ASN A 21 -11.33 -4.06 12.01
N ILE A 22 -12.48 -3.41 12.23
CA ILE A 22 -13.44 -3.79 13.28
C ILE A 22 -14.14 -5.09 12.92
N LEU A 23 -14.62 -5.21 11.67
CA LEU A 23 -15.24 -6.45 11.19
C LEU A 23 -14.28 -7.64 11.24
N ILE A 24 -13.01 -7.43 10.87
CA ILE A 24 -11.95 -8.45 10.98
C ILE A 24 -11.74 -8.81 12.45
N LYS A 25 -11.58 -7.82 13.33
CA LYS A 25 -11.38 -8.07 14.77
C LYS A 25 -12.52 -8.88 15.38
N PHE A 26 -13.77 -8.56 15.02
CA PHE A 26 -14.94 -9.32 15.45
C PHE A 26 -14.93 -10.75 14.90
N SER A 27 -14.70 -10.92 13.60
CA SER A 27 -14.65 -12.24 12.96
C SER A 27 -13.55 -13.13 13.55
N LEU A 28 -12.39 -12.56 13.86
CA LEU A 28 -11.30 -13.28 14.52
C LEU A 28 -11.65 -13.64 15.97
N ALA A 29 -12.40 -12.80 16.68
CA ALA A 29 -12.86 -13.10 18.04
C ALA A 29 -13.85 -14.28 18.08
N GLU A 30 -14.65 -14.46 17.02
CA GLU A 30 -15.52 -15.64 16.84
C GLU A 30 -14.77 -16.92 16.43
N GLY A 31 -13.43 -16.87 16.30
CA GLY A 31 -12.61 -18.05 15.99
C GLY A 31 -12.32 -18.28 14.51
N LEU A 32 -12.58 -17.30 13.64
CA LEU A 32 -12.20 -17.40 12.23
C LEU A 32 -10.68 -17.52 12.08
N ASN A 33 -10.22 -18.53 11.34
CA ASN A 33 -8.80 -18.71 11.08
C ASN A 33 -8.27 -17.59 10.16
N PRO A 34 -7.27 -16.78 10.59
CA PRO A 34 -6.74 -15.66 9.80
C PRO A 34 -6.22 -16.06 8.42
N ILE A 35 -5.65 -17.25 8.29
CA ILE A 35 -5.08 -17.73 7.01
C ILE A 35 -6.21 -18.01 6.02
N VAL A 36 -7.26 -18.68 6.49
CA VAL A 36 -8.46 -19.00 5.70
C VAL A 36 -9.18 -17.71 5.29
N PHE A 37 -9.30 -16.74 6.20
CA PHE A 37 -9.84 -15.41 5.91
C PHE A 37 -9.09 -14.73 4.76
N VAL A 38 -7.75 -14.75 4.78
CA VAL A 38 -6.93 -14.14 3.72
C VAL A 38 -7.17 -14.82 2.37
N VAL A 39 -7.26 -16.15 2.32
CA VAL A 39 -7.57 -16.86 1.06
C VAL A 39 -8.93 -16.46 0.52
N TYR A 40 -9.98 -16.59 1.34
CA TYR A 40 -11.34 -16.30 0.90
C TYR A 40 -11.51 -14.85 0.43
N ARG A 41 -10.90 -13.89 1.12
CA ARG A 41 -10.94 -12.48 0.73
C ARG A 41 -10.41 -12.26 -0.69
N HIS A 42 -9.24 -12.82 -1.01
CA HIS A 42 -8.62 -12.63 -2.33
C HIS A 42 -9.33 -13.42 -3.43
N VAL A 43 -9.82 -14.62 -3.12
CA VAL A 43 -10.64 -15.42 -4.06
C VAL A 43 -11.95 -14.70 -4.39
N MET A 44 -12.66 -14.19 -3.38
CA MET A 44 -13.89 -13.41 -3.60
C MET A 44 -13.64 -12.13 -4.40
N ALA A 45 -12.53 -11.44 -4.12
CA ALA A 45 -12.13 -10.29 -4.91
C ALA A 45 -11.91 -10.68 -6.39
N MET A 46 -11.22 -11.78 -6.66
CA MET A 46 -10.96 -12.23 -8.03
C MET A 46 -12.26 -12.64 -8.76
N VAL A 47 -13.13 -13.41 -8.10
CA VAL A 47 -14.38 -13.91 -8.67
C VAL A 47 -15.38 -12.78 -8.95
N LEU A 48 -15.48 -11.79 -8.07
CA LEU A 48 -16.49 -10.73 -8.19
C LEU A 48 -15.98 -9.49 -8.93
N VAL A 49 -14.72 -9.08 -8.71
CA VAL A 49 -14.14 -7.90 -9.35
C VAL A 49 -13.60 -8.24 -10.74
N GLY A 50 -13.12 -9.47 -10.96
CA GLY A 50 -12.54 -9.89 -12.24
C GLY A 50 -13.49 -9.78 -13.44
N PRO A 51 -14.72 -10.30 -13.37
CA PRO A 51 -15.70 -10.14 -14.45
C PRO A 51 -16.07 -8.67 -14.68
N PHE A 52 -16.22 -7.89 -13.61
CA PHE A 52 -16.53 -6.46 -13.70
C PHE A 52 -15.41 -5.66 -14.38
N ALA A 53 -14.15 -5.96 -14.04
CA ALA A 53 -12.98 -5.41 -14.70
C ALA A 53 -12.90 -5.81 -16.18
N TYR A 54 -13.20 -7.07 -16.50
CA TYR A 54 -13.22 -7.57 -17.88
C TYR A 54 -14.28 -6.85 -18.75
N VAL A 55 -15.48 -6.65 -18.22
CA VAL A 55 -16.59 -6.00 -18.93
C VAL A 55 -16.34 -4.50 -19.10
N LEU A 56 -15.87 -3.81 -18.05
CA LEU A 56 -15.67 -2.35 -18.09
C LEU A 56 -14.43 -1.91 -18.87
N GLU A 57 -13.32 -2.64 -18.76
CA GLU A 57 -12.05 -2.23 -19.36
C GLU A 57 -11.75 -2.96 -20.67
N ARG A 58 -12.68 -3.81 -21.14
CA ARG A 58 -12.68 -4.54 -22.43
C ARG A 58 -11.27 -4.85 -22.92
N LEU A 59 -10.51 -5.55 -22.07
CA LEU A 59 -9.06 -5.82 -22.16
C LEU A 59 -8.37 -5.13 -23.33
N GLU A 60 -7.76 -3.97 -23.04
CA GLU A 60 -6.58 -3.56 -23.79
C GLU A 60 -5.66 -4.79 -23.86
N LYS A 61 -5.48 -5.33 -25.07
CA LYS A 61 -4.80 -6.62 -25.29
C LYS A 61 -3.42 -6.54 -24.67
N LEU A 62 -3.29 -7.04 -23.44
CA LEU A 62 -2.01 -7.34 -22.83
C LEU A 62 -1.29 -8.21 -23.86
N LYS A 63 -0.28 -7.66 -24.53
CA LYS A 63 0.57 -8.39 -25.47
C LYS A 63 1.45 -9.35 -24.66
N ILE A 64 0.83 -10.29 -23.95
CA ILE A 64 1.46 -11.42 -23.25
C ILE A 64 2.21 -12.31 -24.26
N ARG A 65 1.87 -12.21 -25.55
CA ARG A 65 2.59 -12.87 -26.64
C ARG A 65 3.92 -12.20 -27.04
N THR A 66 4.19 -10.97 -26.60
CA THR A 66 5.52 -10.36 -26.85
C THR A 66 6.54 -10.93 -25.86
N ALA A 67 7.74 -11.27 -26.35
CA ALA A 67 8.81 -11.83 -25.54
C ALA A 67 9.15 -10.98 -24.29
N ARG A 68 9.04 -9.64 -24.38
CA ARG A 68 9.21 -8.74 -23.23
C ARG A 68 8.12 -8.88 -22.16
N GLY A 69 6.89 -9.18 -22.56
CA GLY A 69 5.78 -9.46 -21.66
C GLY A 69 5.93 -10.82 -20.98
N GLN A 70 6.32 -11.85 -21.74
CA GLN A 70 6.62 -13.17 -21.19
C GLN A 70 7.80 -13.14 -20.22
N ALA A 71 8.87 -12.41 -20.55
CA ALA A 71 10.03 -12.26 -19.68
C ALA A 71 9.68 -11.56 -18.35
N LYS A 72 8.82 -10.53 -18.37
CA LYS A 72 8.35 -9.88 -17.14
C LYS A 72 7.56 -10.84 -16.26
N VAL A 73 6.62 -11.59 -16.84
CA VAL A 73 5.79 -12.55 -16.09
C VAL A 73 6.63 -13.73 -15.57
N ALA A 74 7.49 -14.29 -16.41
CA ALA A 74 8.39 -15.39 -16.05
C ALA A 74 9.36 -14.97 -14.94
N GLY A 75 9.93 -13.76 -15.02
CA GLY A 75 10.81 -13.21 -13.98
C GLY A 75 10.11 -13.03 -12.64
N THR A 76 8.86 -12.54 -12.64
CA THR A 76 8.06 -12.44 -11.41
C THR A 76 7.78 -13.82 -10.81
N LEU A 77 7.40 -14.80 -11.63
CA LEU A 77 7.19 -16.18 -11.18
C LEU A 77 8.48 -16.83 -10.65
N PHE A 78 9.62 -16.57 -11.29
CA PHE A 78 10.93 -17.05 -10.84
C PHE A 78 11.37 -16.40 -9.52
N CYS A 79 11.14 -15.10 -9.33
CA CYS A 79 11.44 -14.42 -8.06
C CYS A 79 10.55 -14.92 -6.92
N ILE A 80 9.26 -15.15 -7.18
CA ILE A 80 8.33 -15.73 -6.18
C ILE A 80 8.76 -17.15 -5.84
N GLY A 81 9.03 -17.98 -6.85
CA GLY A 81 9.54 -19.35 -6.66
C GLY A 81 10.85 -19.36 -5.88
N GLY A 82 11.80 -18.50 -6.23
CA GLY A 82 13.08 -18.35 -5.55
C GLY A 82 12.96 -17.86 -4.11
N SER A 83 12.04 -16.92 -3.83
CA SER A 83 11.74 -16.45 -2.46
C SER A 83 11.14 -17.56 -1.60
N LEU A 84 10.22 -18.36 -2.15
CA LEU A 84 9.60 -19.48 -1.47
C LEU A 84 10.62 -20.60 -1.22
N VAL A 85 11.44 -20.93 -2.22
CA VAL A 85 12.55 -21.89 -2.06
C VAL A 85 13.55 -21.38 -1.03
N PHE A 86 13.96 -20.12 -1.05
CA PHE A 86 14.91 -19.56 -0.07
C PHE A 86 14.37 -19.57 1.36
N THR A 87 13.07 -19.30 1.53
CA THR A 87 12.42 -19.23 2.85
C THR A 87 12.22 -20.63 3.46
N PHE A 88 11.94 -21.64 2.63
CA PHE A 88 11.54 -22.97 3.10
C PHE A 88 12.58 -24.08 2.83
N TRP A 89 13.56 -23.87 1.95
CA TRP A 89 14.69 -24.78 1.71
C TRP A 89 15.76 -24.58 2.79
N LYS A 90 15.45 -25.03 4.01
CA LYS A 90 16.46 -25.29 5.04
C LYS A 90 17.06 -26.68 4.80
N GLY A 91 17.88 -26.80 3.76
CA GLY A 91 18.76 -27.96 3.57
C GLY A 91 19.87 -27.99 4.62
N GLY A 92 20.56 -29.13 4.73
CA GLY A 92 21.73 -29.27 5.62
C GLY A 92 22.78 -28.19 5.38
N TYR A 93 23.46 -27.78 6.46
CA TYR A 93 24.42 -26.68 6.49
C TYR A 93 25.56 -26.89 5.47
N LEU A 94 25.42 -26.36 4.25
CA LEU A 94 26.45 -26.46 3.22
C LEU A 94 27.64 -25.53 3.49
N PHE A 95 27.44 -24.47 4.28
CA PHE A 95 28.51 -23.60 4.74
C PHE A 95 28.74 -23.80 6.24
N LYS A 96 29.89 -24.41 6.58
CA LYS A 96 30.49 -24.30 7.92
C LYS A 96 30.77 -22.81 8.13
N GLY A 97 30.16 -22.21 9.15
CA GLY A 97 30.19 -20.76 9.38
C GLY A 97 31.59 -20.16 9.27
N PHE A 98 31.70 -19.02 8.56
CA PHE A 98 32.95 -18.28 8.34
C PHE A 98 33.62 -17.77 9.64
N VAL A 99 32.94 -17.89 10.79
CA VAL A 99 33.44 -17.40 12.07
C VAL A 99 33.17 -18.45 13.15
N LYS A 100 34.22 -18.89 13.86
CA LYS A 100 34.15 -19.88 14.95
C LYS A 100 33.42 -19.38 16.21
N ARG A 101 33.12 -18.08 16.31
CA ARG A 101 32.42 -17.47 17.47
C ARG A 101 31.38 -16.45 17.00
N PRO A 102 30.16 -16.45 17.56
CA PRO A 102 29.17 -15.41 17.30
C PRO A 102 29.65 -14.08 17.91
N LEU A 103 29.55 -13.00 17.15
CA LEU A 103 29.87 -11.63 17.61
C LEU A 103 28.88 -11.11 18.68
N ILE A 104 27.75 -11.78 18.87
CA ILE A 104 26.72 -11.43 19.86
C ILE A 104 26.48 -12.64 20.74
N ASN A 105 26.90 -12.54 22.00
CA ASN A 105 26.72 -13.58 23.00
C ASN A 105 25.38 -13.35 23.70
N ILE A 106 24.30 -13.98 23.20
CA ILE A 106 23.03 -14.01 23.93
C ILE A 106 23.16 -15.12 24.97
N SER A 107 23.53 -14.74 26.19
CA SER A 107 23.48 -15.62 27.35
C SER A 107 22.03 -15.98 27.64
N VAL A 108 21.58 -17.13 27.15
CA VAL A 108 20.32 -17.75 27.55
C VAL A 108 20.53 -18.32 28.95
N GLY A 109 20.29 -17.48 29.96
CA GLY A 109 20.11 -17.88 31.35
C GLY A 109 18.61 -17.95 31.65
N GLU A 110 18.17 -19.07 32.19
CA GLU A 110 16.80 -19.35 32.61
C GLU A 110 16.25 -18.28 33.56
N MET A 111 15.10 -17.67 33.22
CA MET A 111 14.00 -17.43 34.16
C MET A 111 12.71 -17.03 33.43
N ARG A 112 11.63 -17.75 33.75
CA ARG A 112 10.24 -17.53 33.33
C ARG A 112 9.76 -16.11 33.63
N HIS A 113 9.22 -15.39 32.64
CA HIS A 113 8.06 -14.50 32.78
C HIS A 113 7.52 -14.13 31.39
N VAL A 114 6.19 -14.05 31.26
CA VAL A 114 5.37 -13.82 30.05
C VAL A 114 5.65 -12.45 29.39
N LYS A 115 6.85 -12.24 28.86
CA LYS A 115 7.28 -10.98 28.21
C LYS A 115 7.99 -11.20 26.86
N GLU A 116 8.22 -12.44 26.47
CA GLU A 116 8.61 -12.76 25.10
C GLU A 116 7.38 -12.68 24.19
N ASN A 117 7.43 -11.72 23.26
CA ASN A 117 6.86 -11.73 21.90
C ASN A 117 6.42 -10.33 21.44
N TRP A 118 6.41 -9.31 22.32
CA TRP A 118 6.11 -7.92 21.90
C TRP A 118 7.15 -7.39 20.89
N ILE A 119 8.43 -7.76 21.07
CA ILE A 119 9.53 -7.39 20.16
C ILE A 119 9.35 -8.09 18.80
N LYS A 120 8.98 -9.38 18.79
CA LYS A 120 8.72 -10.13 17.55
C LYS A 120 7.53 -9.53 16.80
N GLY A 121 6.47 -9.16 17.52
CA GLY A 121 5.32 -8.44 16.97
C GLY A 121 5.70 -7.06 16.40
N ALA A 122 6.48 -6.27 17.12
CA ALA A 122 6.96 -4.98 16.66
C ALA A 122 7.83 -5.10 15.39
N LEU A 123 8.75 -6.08 15.35
CA LEU A 123 9.57 -6.35 14.17
C LEU A 123 8.71 -6.75 12.96
N LEU A 124 7.70 -7.61 13.15
CA LEU A 124 6.76 -7.99 12.09
C LEU A 124 5.96 -6.79 11.57
N ILE A 125 5.52 -5.90 12.47
CA ILE A 125 4.80 -4.67 12.09
C ILE A 125 5.72 -3.75 11.28
N LEU A 126 6.98 -3.59 11.67
CA LEU A 126 7.96 -2.80 10.92
C LEU A 126 8.20 -3.36 9.52
N THR A 127 8.44 -4.66 9.41
CA THR A 127 8.58 -5.33 8.10
C THR A 127 7.34 -5.15 7.23
N SER A 128 6.15 -5.25 7.84
CA SER A 128 4.88 -5.01 7.14
C SER A 128 4.75 -3.56 6.63
N HIS A 129 5.20 -2.57 7.40
CA HIS A 129 5.16 -1.16 6.97
C HIS A 129 6.14 -0.85 5.85
N ILE A 130 7.33 -1.47 5.86
CA ILE A 130 8.30 -1.36 4.76
C ILE A 130 7.71 -1.98 3.50
N ALA A 131 7.11 -3.17 3.60
CA ALA A 131 6.45 -3.83 2.48
C ALA A 131 5.27 -2.99 1.94
N TRP A 132 4.45 -2.42 2.81
CA TRP A 132 3.34 -1.53 2.42
C TRP A 132 3.85 -0.25 1.72
N SER A 133 4.96 0.32 2.19
CA SER A 133 5.54 1.51 1.57
C SER A 133 6.11 1.21 0.19
N ALA A 134 6.85 0.10 0.05
CA ALA A 134 7.34 -0.37 -1.24
C ALA A 134 6.18 -0.67 -2.21
N TRP A 135 5.11 -1.26 -1.69
CA TRP A 135 3.88 -1.51 -2.44
C TRP A 135 3.26 -0.23 -2.98
N LEU A 136 3.10 0.82 -2.17
CA LEU A 136 2.55 2.10 -2.63
C LEU A 136 3.37 2.75 -3.75
N ILE A 137 4.69 2.67 -3.65
CA ILE A 137 5.61 3.20 -4.67
C ILE A 137 5.47 2.39 -5.96
N LEU A 138 5.50 1.06 -5.86
CA LEU A 138 5.35 0.17 -7.01
C LEU A 138 3.98 0.38 -7.68
N GLN A 139 2.91 0.51 -6.90
CA GLN A 139 1.57 0.82 -7.38
C GLN A 139 1.55 2.13 -8.17
N ALA A 140 2.25 3.18 -7.71
CA ALA A 140 2.34 4.46 -8.42
C ALA A 140 3.11 4.38 -9.74
N VAL A 141 4.16 3.54 -9.81
CA VAL A 141 4.92 3.33 -11.05
C VAL A 141 4.07 2.54 -12.04
N VAL A 142 3.40 1.49 -11.58
CA VAL A 142 2.58 0.63 -12.44
C VAL A 142 1.34 1.36 -12.94
N SER A 143 0.69 2.19 -12.12
CA SER A 143 -0.49 2.95 -12.54
C SER A 143 -0.22 3.97 -13.65
N LYS A 144 1.04 4.41 -13.82
CA LYS A 144 1.45 5.28 -14.94
C LYS A 144 1.59 4.53 -16.27
N VAL A 145 1.93 3.24 -16.21
CA VAL A 145 2.16 2.40 -17.40
C VAL A 145 0.92 1.61 -17.78
N TYR A 146 0.07 1.29 -16.80
CA TYR A 146 -1.14 0.50 -16.98
C TYR A 146 -2.36 1.33 -16.58
N THR A 147 -3.02 1.91 -17.58
CA THR A 147 -4.17 2.83 -17.43
C THR A 147 -5.47 2.13 -17.03
N ALA A 148 -5.56 0.80 -17.23
CA ALA A 148 -6.67 -0.05 -16.83
C ALA A 148 -6.59 -0.41 -15.33
N ARG A 149 -7.21 0.44 -14.48
CA ARG A 149 -7.07 0.42 -13.02
C ARG A 149 -7.75 -0.78 -12.36
N LEU A 150 -8.89 -1.24 -12.86
CA LEU A 150 -9.61 -2.39 -12.27
C LEU A 150 -8.94 -3.71 -12.65
N SER A 151 -8.39 -3.80 -13.85
CA SER A 151 -7.62 -4.93 -14.33
C SER A 151 -6.31 -5.09 -13.56
N LEU A 152 -5.62 -3.99 -13.23
CA LEU A 152 -4.44 -4.02 -12.36
C LEU A 152 -4.79 -4.62 -11.00
N THR A 153 -5.86 -4.15 -10.37
CA THR A 153 -6.33 -4.67 -9.08
C THR A 153 -6.71 -6.15 -9.15
N THR A 154 -7.32 -6.57 -10.26
CA THR A 154 -7.67 -7.97 -10.49
C THR A 154 -6.41 -8.84 -10.61
N MET A 155 -5.39 -8.40 -11.34
CA MET A 155 -4.11 -9.12 -11.43
C MET A 155 -3.42 -9.24 -10.07
N ILE A 156 -3.43 -8.16 -9.29
CA ILE A 156 -2.87 -8.16 -7.93
C ILE A 156 -3.61 -9.16 -7.05
N CYS A 157 -4.95 -9.14 -7.06
CA CYS A 157 -5.76 -10.06 -6.29
C CYS A 157 -5.57 -11.51 -6.75
N PHE A 158 -5.36 -11.73 -8.05
CA PHE A 158 -5.04 -13.05 -8.60
C PHE A 158 -3.72 -13.61 -8.04
N PHE A 159 -2.62 -12.85 -8.11
CA PHE A 159 -1.35 -13.30 -7.54
C PHE A 159 -1.40 -13.47 -6.02
N ALA A 160 -2.09 -12.56 -5.31
CA ALA A 160 -2.29 -12.68 -3.88
C ALA A 160 -3.13 -13.90 -3.49
N SER A 161 -4.16 -14.23 -4.28
CA SER A 161 -4.96 -15.45 -4.10
C SER A 161 -4.11 -16.71 -4.28
N LEU A 162 -3.20 -16.71 -5.26
CA LEU A 162 -2.32 -17.84 -5.52
C LEU A 162 -1.32 -18.04 -4.38
N GLN A 163 -0.68 -16.96 -3.92
CA GLN A 163 0.26 -17.00 -2.79
C GLN A 163 -0.43 -17.44 -1.49
N SER A 164 -1.61 -16.88 -1.19
CA SER A 164 -2.35 -17.20 0.03
C SER A 164 -2.93 -18.62 0.01
N SER A 165 -3.45 -19.09 -1.13
CA SER A 165 -3.94 -20.47 -1.28
C SER A 165 -2.81 -21.47 -1.07
N PHE A 166 -1.62 -21.18 -1.60
CA PHE A 166 -0.44 -22.01 -1.36
C PHE A 166 -0.08 -22.07 0.12
N LEU A 167 -0.04 -20.94 0.83
CA LEU A 167 0.19 -20.92 2.28
C LEU A 167 -0.87 -21.71 3.06
N ALA A 168 -2.13 -21.63 2.65
CA ALA A 168 -3.23 -22.31 3.33
C ALA A 168 -3.17 -23.83 3.18
N LEU A 169 -2.64 -24.36 2.07
CA LEU A 169 -2.43 -25.81 1.91
C LEU A 169 -1.50 -26.40 2.99
N PHE A 170 -0.52 -25.61 3.46
CA PHE A 170 0.43 -26.06 4.48
C PHE A 170 -0.05 -25.77 5.91
N PHE A 171 -0.58 -24.57 6.17
CA PHE A 171 -0.90 -24.12 7.53
C PHE A 171 -2.37 -24.28 7.93
N ALA A 172 -3.28 -24.35 6.97
CA ALA A 172 -4.72 -24.51 7.21
C ALA A 172 -5.19 -25.88 6.69
N ARG A 173 -4.53 -26.97 7.09
CA ARG A 173 -4.85 -28.31 6.57
C ARG A 173 -6.12 -28.92 7.18
N ASN A 174 -6.65 -28.33 8.24
CA ASN A 174 -7.83 -28.83 8.95
C ASN A 174 -9.12 -28.44 8.22
N PRO A 175 -9.94 -29.41 7.74
CA PRO A 175 -11.14 -29.14 6.96
C PRO A 175 -12.22 -28.37 7.73
N ILE A 176 -12.25 -28.49 9.07
CA ILE A 176 -13.19 -27.78 9.94
C ILE A 176 -12.98 -26.27 9.85
N SER A 177 -11.73 -25.80 9.68
CA SER A 177 -11.41 -24.38 9.58
C SER A 177 -11.85 -23.74 8.26
N TRP A 178 -12.16 -24.53 7.23
CA TRP A 178 -12.65 -24.05 5.94
C TRP A 178 -14.16 -23.96 5.86
N ARG A 179 -14.86 -24.53 6.85
CA ARG A 179 -16.32 -24.57 6.86
C ARG A 179 -16.86 -23.17 7.09
N LEU A 180 -17.41 -22.60 6.03
CA LEU A 180 -17.92 -21.24 6.03
C LEU A 180 -19.41 -21.26 6.40
N GLU A 181 -19.75 -20.57 7.47
CA GLU A 181 -21.13 -20.47 7.95
C GLU A 181 -21.75 -19.14 7.46
N TRP A 182 -23.07 -19.10 7.31
CA TRP A 182 -23.82 -17.91 6.89
C TRP A 182 -23.95 -16.89 8.04
N ASN A 183 -22.81 -16.44 8.56
CA ASN A 183 -22.69 -15.58 9.74
C ASN A 183 -21.97 -14.27 9.38
N LEU A 184 -21.73 -13.42 10.39
CA LEU A 184 -21.02 -12.15 10.22
C LEU A 184 -19.60 -12.32 9.62
N GLN A 185 -19.00 -13.50 9.77
CA GLN A 185 -17.73 -13.88 9.15
C GLN A 185 -17.79 -13.84 7.61
N LEU A 186 -18.86 -14.39 7.01
CA LEU A 186 -19.07 -14.32 5.56
C LEU A 186 -19.27 -12.88 5.10
N LEU A 187 -20.09 -12.11 5.83
CA LEU A 187 -20.31 -10.69 5.55
C LEU A 187 -18.98 -9.91 5.57
N THR A 188 -18.12 -10.19 6.55
CA THR A 188 -16.80 -9.57 6.67
C THR A 188 -15.90 -9.94 5.49
N ILE A 189 -15.88 -11.21 5.09
CA ILE A 189 -15.12 -11.68 3.92
C ILE A 189 -15.61 -10.99 2.64
N VAL A 190 -16.93 -10.91 2.43
CA VAL A 190 -17.51 -10.24 1.26
C VAL A 190 -17.20 -8.75 1.27
N TYR A 191 -17.35 -8.07 2.40
CA TYR A 191 -17.01 -6.66 2.56
C TYR A 191 -15.52 -6.41 2.27
N CYS A 192 -14.62 -7.18 2.88
CA CYS A 192 -13.19 -7.04 2.67
C CYS A 192 -12.71 -7.48 1.28
N GLY A 193 -13.42 -8.41 0.64
CA GLY A 193 -13.11 -8.89 -0.70
C GLY A 193 -13.59 -7.92 -1.77
N VAL A 194 -14.82 -7.44 -1.67
CA VAL A 194 -15.47 -6.60 -2.69
C VAL A 194 -15.24 -5.13 -2.43
N VAL A 195 -15.61 -4.61 -1.27
CA VAL A 195 -15.60 -3.15 -1.02
C VAL A 195 -14.15 -2.63 -0.98
N ILE A 196 -13.26 -3.34 -0.28
CA ILE A 196 -11.85 -2.92 -0.24
C ILE A 196 -11.21 -3.05 -1.63
N SER A 197 -11.36 -4.21 -2.29
CA SER A 197 -10.64 -4.44 -3.55
C SER A 197 -11.24 -3.68 -4.73
N ALA A 198 -12.56 -3.52 -4.81
CA ALA A 198 -13.19 -2.79 -5.90
C ALA A 198 -13.17 -1.27 -5.66
N LEU A 199 -13.60 -0.82 -4.48
CA LEU A 199 -13.78 0.61 -4.21
C LEU A 199 -12.54 1.25 -3.59
N ALA A 200 -12.02 0.69 -2.49
CA ALA A 200 -10.90 1.33 -1.79
C ALA A 200 -9.61 1.31 -2.62
N TYR A 201 -9.23 0.17 -3.21
CA TYR A 201 -8.05 0.09 -4.07
C TYR A 201 -8.18 0.91 -5.36
N TYR A 202 -9.39 0.99 -5.93
CA TYR A 202 -9.63 1.85 -7.09
C TYR A 202 -9.45 3.32 -6.74
N LEU A 203 -10.13 3.82 -5.70
CA LEU A 203 -10.02 5.22 -5.25
C LEU A 203 -8.59 5.55 -4.82
N GLN A 204 -7.93 4.64 -4.11
CA GLN A 204 -6.54 4.81 -3.71
C GLN A 204 -5.60 4.88 -4.91
N THR A 205 -5.73 3.96 -5.87
CA THR A 205 -4.91 3.97 -7.09
C THR A 205 -5.18 5.22 -7.93
N TRP A 206 -6.44 5.66 -7.99
CA TRP A 206 -6.81 6.91 -8.63
C TRP A 206 -6.11 8.11 -7.97
N CYS A 207 -6.23 8.28 -6.65
CA CYS A 207 -5.56 9.35 -5.93
C CYS A 207 -4.03 9.32 -6.08
N ILE A 208 -3.42 8.12 -6.06
CA ILE A 208 -1.98 7.94 -6.23
C ILE A 208 -1.53 8.33 -7.64
N SER A 209 -2.31 8.00 -8.67
CA SER A 209 -1.95 8.33 -10.05
C SER A 209 -1.88 9.84 -10.31
N TYR A 210 -2.71 10.63 -9.62
CA TYR A 210 -2.76 12.09 -9.79
C TYR A 210 -1.86 12.85 -8.80
N LYS A 211 -1.86 12.48 -7.51
CA LYS A 211 -1.16 13.23 -6.44
C LYS A 211 0.14 12.54 -5.96
N GLY A 212 0.43 11.35 -6.46
CA GLY A 212 1.59 10.55 -6.10
C GLY A 212 1.40 9.64 -4.88
N PRO A 213 2.31 8.68 -4.65
CA PRO A 213 2.21 7.70 -3.56
C PRO A 213 2.32 8.32 -2.17
N VAL A 214 3.10 9.41 -2.05
CA VAL A 214 3.22 10.17 -0.79
C VAL A 214 1.89 10.75 -0.36
N PHE A 215 1.02 11.15 -1.31
CA PHE A 215 -0.31 11.64 -0.98
C PHE A 215 -1.15 10.60 -0.25
N ALA A 216 -1.08 9.34 -0.68
CA ALA A 216 -1.79 8.27 0.02
C ALA A 216 -1.22 7.97 1.40
N ALA A 217 0.10 7.95 1.53
CA ALA A 217 0.77 7.69 2.80
C ALA A 217 0.44 8.74 3.87
N MET A 218 0.19 10.00 3.48
CA MET A 218 -0.23 11.06 4.42
C MET A 218 -1.56 10.77 5.12
N PHE A 219 -2.41 9.87 4.61
CA PHE A 219 -3.68 9.55 5.27
C PHE A 219 -3.61 8.28 6.14
N SER A 220 -2.50 7.51 6.10
CA SER A 220 -2.36 6.30 6.92
C SER A 220 -2.52 6.56 8.43
N PRO A 221 -2.01 7.67 9.00
CA PRO A 221 -2.22 7.93 10.43
C PRO A 221 -3.66 8.32 10.77
N LEU A 222 -4.43 8.88 9.83
CA LEU A 222 -5.88 9.10 9.99
C LEU A 222 -6.62 7.76 10.17
N GLN A 223 -6.19 6.71 9.46
CA GLN A 223 -6.72 5.36 9.63
C GLN A 223 -6.64 4.89 11.09
N VAL A 224 -5.49 5.12 11.75
CA VAL A 224 -5.26 4.68 13.13
C VAL A 224 -6.26 5.34 14.08
N ILE A 225 -6.54 6.64 13.88
CA ILE A 225 -7.52 7.38 14.68
C ILE A 225 -8.94 6.85 14.45
N ILE A 226 -9.33 6.61 13.20
CA ILE A 226 -10.65 6.04 12.86
C ILE A 226 -10.82 4.65 13.48
N VAL A 227 -9.80 3.80 13.38
CA VAL A 227 -9.83 2.44 13.97
C VAL A 227 -9.92 2.52 15.49
N ALA A 228 -9.16 3.40 16.13
CA ALA A 228 -9.21 3.57 17.59
C ALA A 228 -10.61 4.05 18.03
N LEU A 229 -11.22 5.00 17.31
CA LEU A 229 -12.56 5.49 17.58
C LEU A 229 -13.61 4.38 17.42
N PHE A 230 -13.59 3.66 16.31
CA PHE A 230 -14.55 2.57 16.09
C PHE A 230 -14.32 1.40 17.07
N SER A 231 -13.08 1.09 17.45
CA SER A 231 -12.80 0.05 18.45
C SER A 231 -13.32 0.44 19.82
N ALA A 232 -13.16 1.71 20.22
CA ALA A 232 -13.69 2.23 21.47
C ALA A 232 -15.23 2.18 21.51
N ILE A 233 -15.90 2.52 20.41
CA ILE A 233 -17.37 2.48 20.34
C ILE A 233 -17.90 1.04 20.27
N ALA A 234 -17.33 0.20 19.40
CA ALA A 234 -17.85 -1.14 19.13
C ALA A 234 -17.52 -2.15 20.22
N PHE A 235 -16.35 -2.06 20.85
CA PHE A 235 -15.88 -3.01 21.87
C PHE A 235 -15.87 -2.43 23.29
N ALA A 236 -16.32 -1.18 23.47
CA ALA A 236 -16.25 -0.45 24.74
C ALA A 236 -14.86 -0.49 25.39
N GLU A 237 -13.80 -0.57 24.56
CA GLU A 237 -12.43 -0.69 25.05
C GLU A 237 -12.02 0.60 25.76
N ARG A 238 -11.47 0.43 26.97
CA ARG A 238 -10.98 1.56 27.76
C ARG A 238 -9.78 2.18 27.02
N LEU A 239 -9.98 3.37 26.47
CA LEU A 239 -8.91 4.15 25.87
C LEU A 239 -7.92 4.54 26.98
N HIS A 240 -6.75 3.89 26.98
CA HIS A 240 -5.66 4.23 27.89
C HIS A 240 -5.09 5.62 27.55
N PHE A 241 -4.65 6.36 28.57
CA PHE A 241 -4.00 7.68 28.42
C PHE A 241 -2.88 7.69 27.37
N GLY A 242 -2.11 6.61 27.28
CA GLY A 242 -1.05 6.45 26.26
C GLY A 242 -1.56 6.46 24.82
N SER A 243 -2.76 5.92 24.56
CA SER A 243 -3.38 5.97 23.22
C SER A 243 -3.83 7.39 22.86
N LEU A 244 -4.26 8.18 23.85
CA LEU A 244 -4.67 9.57 23.64
C LEU A 244 -3.46 10.45 23.29
N ILE A 245 -2.35 10.27 24.00
CA ILE A 245 -1.06 10.92 23.71
C ILE A 245 -0.56 10.50 22.32
N GLY A 246 -0.65 9.21 21.99
CA GLY A 246 -0.30 8.70 20.66
C GLY A 246 -1.13 9.29 19.53
N ALA A 247 -2.45 9.41 19.72
CA ALA A 247 -3.34 10.05 18.75
C ALA A 247 -3.00 11.53 18.54
N PHE A 248 -2.70 12.27 19.62
CA PHE A 248 -2.26 13.66 19.53
C PHE A 248 -0.95 13.81 18.75
N LEU A 249 0.05 12.97 19.04
CA LEU A 249 1.33 12.95 18.32
C LEU A 249 1.14 12.63 16.82
N ILE A 250 0.23 11.71 16.50
CA ILE A 250 -0.12 11.40 15.11
C ILE A 250 -0.71 12.63 14.40
N ILE A 251 -1.67 13.32 15.02
CA ILE A 251 -2.30 14.53 14.45
C ILE A 251 -1.25 15.63 14.26
N ALA A 252 -0.40 15.86 15.25
CA ALA A 252 0.68 16.84 15.17
C ALA A 252 1.67 16.50 14.04
N GLY A 253 2.08 15.23 13.94
CA GLY A 253 2.96 14.75 12.87
C GLY A 253 2.35 14.94 11.47
N LEU A 254 1.06 14.60 11.31
CA LEU A 254 0.32 14.84 10.07
C LEU A 254 0.27 16.33 9.71
N TYR A 255 -0.02 17.18 10.67
CA TYR A 255 -0.07 18.63 10.45
C TYR A 255 1.28 19.17 10.02
N CYS A 256 2.38 18.74 10.65
CA CYS A 256 3.74 19.11 10.26
C CYS A 256 4.06 18.71 8.81
N VAL A 257 3.69 17.49 8.39
CA VAL A 257 3.91 17.01 7.01
C VAL A 257 3.09 17.82 6.00
N LEU A 258 1.82 18.09 6.29
CA LEU A 258 0.96 18.90 5.42
C LEU A 258 1.45 20.34 5.32
N TRP A 259 1.92 20.92 6.43
CA TRP A 259 2.51 22.25 6.46
C TRP A 259 3.79 22.33 5.62
N GLY A 260 4.67 21.33 5.71
CA GLY A 260 5.87 21.21 4.87
C GLY A 260 5.50 21.18 3.38
N LYS A 261 4.58 20.29 3.00
CA LYS A 261 4.17 20.13 1.59
C LYS A 261 3.47 21.38 1.03
N ARG A 262 2.76 22.15 1.86
CA ARG A 262 2.16 23.44 1.46
C ARG A 262 3.24 24.45 1.08
N LYS A 263 4.34 24.52 1.86
CA LYS A 263 5.47 25.40 1.55
C LYS A 263 6.15 24.98 0.25
N ASP A 264 6.34 23.68 0.00
CA ASP A 264 6.96 23.19 -1.24
C ASP A 264 6.16 23.59 -2.49
N ASN A 265 4.82 23.46 -2.44
CA ASN A 265 3.95 23.86 -3.55
C ASN A 265 3.99 25.38 -3.78
N LEU A 266 4.00 26.18 -2.71
CA LEU A 266 4.10 27.64 -2.82
C LEU A 266 5.45 28.07 -3.40
N VAL A 267 6.54 27.41 -3.02
CA VAL A 267 7.88 27.69 -3.55
C VAL A 267 7.99 27.28 -5.03
N ALA A 268 7.38 26.16 -5.42
CA ALA A 268 7.33 25.74 -6.82
C ALA A 268 6.55 26.73 -7.70
N GLU A 269 5.40 27.21 -7.23
CA GLU A 269 4.55 28.19 -7.93
C GLU A 269 5.25 29.55 -8.10
N GLN A 270 5.99 30.01 -7.08
CA GLN A 270 6.80 31.23 -7.16
C GLN A 270 8.00 31.07 -8.13
N THR A 271 8.60 29.88 -8.19
CA THR A 271 9.72 29.59 -9.10
C THR A 271 9.28 29.53 -10.56
N GLU A 272 8.09 28.97 -10.85
CA GLU A 272 7.50 29.00 -12.19
C GLU A 272 7.15 30.43 -12.62
N ASN A 273 6.48 31.21 -11.77
CA ASN A 273 6.18 32.62 -12.08
C ASN A 273 7.45 33.45 -12.30
N GLY A 274 8.49 33.25 -11.50
CA GLY A 274 9.77 33.93 -11.67
C GLY A 274 10.49 33.57 -12.97
N LYS A 275 10.39 32.32 -13.42
CA LYS A 275 10.95 31.88 -14.72
C LYS A 275 10.17 32.44 -15.91
N GLY A 276 8.84 32.46 -15.85
CA GLY A 276 8.00 33.03 -16.91
C GLY A 276 8.27 34.53 -17.11
N VAL A 277 8.37 35.29 -16.02
CA VAL A 277 8.73 36.72 -16.07
C VAL A 277 10.13 36.94 -16.66
N LEU A 278 11.09 36.08 -16.34
CA LEU A 278 12.46 36.19 -16.86
C LEU A 278 12.56 35.83 -18.35
N GLU A 279 11.71 34.91 -18.84
CA GLU A 279 11.60 34.60 -20.27
C GLU A 279 10.95 35.75 -21.04
N ASP A 280 9.87 36.36 -20.51
CA ASP A 280 9.24 37.53 -21.13
C ASP A 280 10.21 38.72 -21.25
N ILE A 281 11.03 38.98 -20.22
CA ILE A 281 12.06 40.04 -20.27
C ILE A 281 13.11 39.75 -21.34
N LYS A 282 13.56 38.50 -21.49
CA LYS A 282 14.54 38.11 -22.52
C LYS A 282 13.97 38.20 -23.94
N VAL A 283 12.68 37.90 -24.13
CA VAL A 283 11.99 38.05 -25.40
C VAL A 283 11.92 39.53 -25.77
N LEU A 284 11.51 40.40 -24.83
CA LEU A 284 11.51 41.85 -25.00
C LEU A 284 12.90 42.42 -25.33
N GLU A 285 13.95 41.97 -24.64
CA GLU A 285 15.32 42.45 -24.90
C GLU A 285 15.85 41.99 -26.27
N ASN A 286 15.50 40.77 -26.70
CA ASN A 286 15.80 40.32 -28.06
C ASN A 286 15.04 41.14 -29.10
N ASP A 287 13.75 41.44 -28.91
CA ASP A 287 12.97 42.27 -29.84
C ASP A 287 13.52 43.71 -29.95
N ILE A 288 13.98 44.28 -28.83
CA ILE A 288 14.64 45.60 -28.80
C ILE A 288 16.00 45.55 -29.51
N SER A 289 16.76 44.46 -29.34
CA SER A 289 18.05 44.28 -30.02
C SER A 289 17.92 44.08 -31.54
N VAL A 290 16.83 43.47 -31.99
CA VAL A 290 16.52 43.25 -33.41
C VAL A 290 15.98 44.53 -34.07
N THR A 291 15.28 45.39 -33.32
CA THR A 291 14.75 46.67 -33.82
C THR A 291 15.75 47.82 -33.80
N ASN A 292 16.90 47.68 -33.13
CA ASN A 292 18.00 48.64 -33.18
C ASN A 292 19.16 48.11 -34.06
N PRO A 293 19.11 48.30 -35.39
CA PRO A 293 20.27 48.05 -36.24
C PRO A 293 21.32 49.11 -35.90
N VAL A 294 22.28 48.74 -35.05
CA VAL A 294 23.45 49.58 -34.77
C VAL A 294 24.14 49.87 -36.10
N THR A 295 24.07 51.15 -36.49
CA THR A 295 24.90 51.80 -37.50
C THR A 295 26.36 51.50 -37.19
N ARG A 296 26.93 50.53 -37.91
CA ARG A 296 28.36 50.25 -37.91
C ARG A 296 29.06 51.41 -38.63
N VAL A 297 29.40 52.46 -37.88
CA VAL A 297 30.26 53.56 -38.36
C VAL A 297 31.65 52.98 -38.62
N ARG A 298 32.02 52.88 -39.90
CA ARG A 298 33.40 52.70 -40.35
C ARG A 298 34.14 54.02 -40.12
N THR A 299 35.22 53.96 -39.36
CA THR A 299 36.38 54.87 -39.47
C THR A 299 37.62 54.02 -39.39
#